data_AF-A0A965QHU6-F1
#
_entry.id   AF-A0A965QHU6-F1
#
_cell.length_a   1.000
_cell.length_b   1.000
_cell.length_c   1.000
_cell.angle_alpha   90.00
_cell.angle_beta   90.00
_cell.angle_gamma   90.00
#
_symmetry.space_group_name_H-M   'P 1'
#
loop_
_entity.id
_entity.type
_entity.pdbx_description
1 polymer ?
#
loop_
_entity_poly.entity_id
_entity_poly.type
_entity_poly.pdbx_seq_one_letter_code
_entity_poly.pdbx_strand_id
1 'polypeptide(L)'
;MHFDTTARAKPVLKWAGGKSGLLEQLVPHFPSQFGRYLEPFLGGAAVFLSLKPSVPALLNELNEEIFNLYQVIRSQPHELISWLETYTARISITNFAPKNFHAA
;
A
#
# COMPACT_ATOMS: atom_id res chain seq x y z
N MET A 1 0.85 19.36 15.37
CA MET A 1 -0.11 18.59 14.57
C MET A 1 -0.25 17.22 15.22
N HIS A 2 -1.47 16.83 15.61
CA HIS A 2 -1.73 15.46 16.04
C HIS A 2 -1.87 14.62 14.77
N PHE A 3 -0.93 13.69 14.54
CA PHE A 3 -1.12 12.68 13.52
C PHE A 3 -2.17 11.71 14.04
N ASP A 4 -3.37 11.76 13.45
CA ASP A 4 -4.43 10.82 13.76
C ASP A 4 -3.95 9.39 13.45
N THR A 5 -3.90 8.56 14.49
CA THR A 5 -3.50 7.15 14.41
C THR A 5 -4.66 6.23 14.05
N THR A 6 -5.87 6.77 13.83
CA THR A 6 -7.00 5.97 13.35
C THR A 6 -6.79 5.56 11.88
N ALA A 7 -6.60 4.25 11.70
CA ALA A 7 -6.48 3.50 10.45
C ALA A 7 -5.54 4.11 9.38
N ARG A 8 -4.23 3.90 9.50
CA ARG A 8 -3.30 4.02 8.36
C ARG A 8 -3.50 2.81 7.43
N ALA A 9 -3.77 3.08 6.15
CA ALA A 9 -3.73 2.04 5.14
C ALA A 9 -2.32 1.45 5.09
N LYS A 10 -2.21 0.13 5.16
CA LYS A 10 -0.93 -0.57 5.03
C LYS A 10 -0.71 -0.95 3.56
N PRO A 11 0.56 -1.06 3.11
CA PRO A 11 0.88 -1.68 1.83
C PRO A 11 0.13 -3.01 1.65
N VAL A 12 -0.55 -3.16 0.51
CA VAL A 12 -1.31 -4.36 0.16
C VAL A 12 -0.40 -5.53 -0.28
N LEU A 13 0.82 -5.21 -0.68
CA LEU A 13 1.81 -6.15 -1.21
C LEU A 13 3.11 -6.05 -0.41
N LYS A 14 3.67 -7.20 -0.03
CA LYS A 14 5.07 -7.29 0.40
C LYS A 14 5.95 -7.22 -0.85
N TRP A 15 6.68 -6.12 -1.00
CA TRP A 15 7.58 -5.90 -2.14
C TRP A 15 9.03 -5.73 -1.68
N ALA A 16 9.99 -6.14 -2.50
CA ALA A 16 11.40 -5.92 -2.23
C ALA A 16 11.68 -4.41 -2.04
N GLY A 17 12.42 -4.06 -0.99
CA GLY A 17 12.71 -2.65 -0.67
C GLY A 17 11.52 -1.87 -0.08
N GLY A 18 10.49 -2.56 0.43
CA GLY A 18 9.37 -1.95 1.13
C GLY A 18 9.81 -1.06 2.31
N LYS A 19 9.35 0.18 2.33
CA LYS A 19 9.85 1.23 3.24
C LYS A 19 9.10 1.31 4.57
N SER A 20 8.17 0.40 4.85
CA SER A 20 7.34 0.43 6.06
C SER A 20 8.17 0.48 7.34
N GLY A 21 9.28 -0.27 7.41
CA GLY A 21 10.18 -0.27 8.56
C GLY A 21 11.07 0.98 8.68
N LEU A 22 11.11 1.84 7.66
CA LEU A 22 11.90 3.08 7.64
C LEU A 22 11.03 4.32 7.86
N LEU A 23 9.70 4.18 8.00
CA LEU A 23 8.79 5.31 8.05
C LEU A 23 9.10 6.28 9.20
N GLU A 24 9.43 5.77 10.39
CA GLU A 24 9.76 6.60 11.55
C GLU A 24 11.00 7.47 11.31
N GLN A 25 11.94 6.99 10.50
CA GLN A 25 13.16 7.71 10.14
C GLN A 25 12.91 8.67 8.97
N LEU A 26 12.09 8.29 7.98
CA LEU A 26 11.85 9.07 6.78
C LEU A 26 10.87 10.24 7.00
N VAL A 27 9.75 10.00 7.70
CA VAL A 27 8.65 10.97 7.86
C VAL A 27 9.12 12.32 8.45
N PRO A 28 9.99 12.38 9.47
CA PRO A 28 10.47 13.65 10.02
C PRO A 28 11.22 14.55 9.03
N HIS A 29 11.75 13.98 7.94
CA HIS A 29 12.47 14.73 6.91
C HIS A 29 11.56 15.30 5.82
N PHE A 30 10.27 14.96 5.81
CA PHE A 30 9.34 15.59 4.88
C PHE A 30 9.05 17.02 5.31
N PRO A 31 8.97 17.97 4.35
CA PRO A 31 8.56 19.33 4.67
C PRO A 31 7.14 19.33 5.23
N SER A 32 6.88 20.22 6.18
CA SER A 32 5.55 20.37 6.79
C SER A 32 4.48 20.86 5.78
N GLN A 33 4.92 21.51 4.70
CA GLN A 33 4.07 22.01 3.62
C GLN A 33 4.77 21.81 2.28
N PHE A 34 4.03 21.36 1.27
CA PHE A 34 4.50 21.19 -0.09
C PHE A 34 3.29 21.24 -1.04
N GLY A 35 3.50 21.66 -2.29
CA GLY A 35 2.40 21.82 -3.26
C GLY A 35 2.03 20.55 -4.02
N ARG A 36 2.92 19.56 -4.07
CA ARG A 36 2.72 18.32 -4.83
C ARG A 36 3.57 17.19 -4.23
N TYR A 37 3.00 15.99 -4.17
CA TYR A 37 3.73 14.77 -3.83
C TYR A 37 4.18 14.04 -5.09
N LEU A 38 5.44 13.62 -5.16
CA LEU A 38 5.99 12.88 -6.29
C LEU A 38 6.66 11.59 -5.76
N GLU A 39 6.25 10.44 -6.26
CA GLU A 39 6.88 9.16 -5.92
C GLU A 39 7.18 8.37 -7.21
N PRO A 40 8.40 8.48 -7.75
CA PRO A 40 8.76 7.88 -9.04
C PRO A 40 8.91 6.35 -9.00
N PHE A 41 9.11 5.78 -7.80
CA PHE A 41 9.33 4.37 -7.53
C PHE A 41 8.38 3.89 -6.43
N LEU A 42 7.10 3.75 -6.77
CA LEU A 42 6.02 3.49 -5.81
C LEU A 42 6.24 2.21 -4.98
N GLY A 43 6.61 1.11 -5.65
CA GLY A 43 6.72 -0.21 -5.02
C GLY A 43 5.46 -0.57 -4.22
N GLY A 44 5.62 -0.81 -2.91
CA GLY A 44 4.51 -1.10 -2.00
C GLY A 44 3.71 0.13 -1.51
N ALA A 45 3.96 1.34 -2.03
CA ALA A 45 3.28 2.58 -1.63
C ALA A 45 3.37 2.95 -0.14
N ALA A 46 4.36 2.40 0.59
CA ALA A 46 4.46 2.57 2.04
C ALA A 46 4.55 4.03 2.49
N VAL A 47 5.33 4.84 1.77
CA VAL A 47 5.52 6.26 2.11
C VAL A 47 4.25 7.06 1.78
N PHE A 48 3.72 6.93 0.55
CA PHE A 48 2.47 7.58 0.16
C PHE A 48 1.30 7.28 1.12
N LEU A 49 1.08 6.00 1.44
CA LEU A 49 -0.02 5.59 2.33
C LEU A 49 0.18 6.06 3.78
N SER A 50 1.44 6.23 4.22
CA SER A 50 1.75 6.75 5.55
C SER A 50 1.58 8.27 5.62
N LEU A 51 2.00 9.00 4.59
CA LEU A 51 1.93 10.47 4.55
C LEU A 51 0.53 10.97 4.26
N LYS A 52 -0.29 10.23 3.50
CA LYS A 52 -1.64 10.62 3.06
C LYS A 52 -1.69 12.09 2.61
N PRO A 53 -0.88 12.49 1.62
CA PRO A 53 -0.77 13.89 1.22
C PRO A 53 -2.14 14.45 0.83
N SER A 54 -2.52 15.60 1.38
CA SER A 54 -3.74 16.34 1.03
C SER A 54 -3.63 17.15 -0.26
N VAL A 55 -2.45 17.12 -0.89
CA VAL A 55 -2.12 17.81 -2.13
C VAL A 55 -2.04 16.83 -3.30
N PRO A 56 -2.10 17.29 -4.56
CA PRO A 56 -2.00 16.40 -5.71
C PRO A 56 -0.74 15.52 -5.64
N ALA A 57 -0.92 14.24 -5.97
CA ALA A 57 0.15 13.24 -5.99
C ALA A 57 0.37 12.71 -7.43
N LEU A 58 1.63 12.52 -7.81
CA LEU A 58 2.02 11.77 -9.01
C LEU A 58 2.81 10.54 -8.55
N LEU A 59 2.24 9.37 -8.80
CA LEU A 59 2.82 8.08 -8.45
C LEU A 59 3.23 7.37 -9.72
N ASN A 60 4.41 6.79 -9.74
CA ASN A 60 4.91 6.02 -10.87
C ASN A 60 5.54 4.72 -10.40
N GLU A 61 5.40 3.69 -11.22
CA GLU A 61 6.19 2.46 -11.15
C GLU A 61 6.40 1.96 -12.59
N LEU A 62 7.60 1.48 -12.89
CA LEU A 62 7.96 0.80 -14.11
C LEU A 62 7.35 -0.61 -14.21
N ASN A 63 7.21 -1.33 -13.09
CA ASN A 63 6.57 -2.66 -13.12
C ASN A 63 5.07 -2.52 -13.37
N GLU A 64 4.64 -2.96 -14.56
CA GLU A 64 3.26 -2.86 -15.03
C GLU A 64 2.26 -3.58 -14.13
N GLU A 65 2.66 -4.68 -13.47
CA GLU A 65 1.78 -5.42 -12.55
C GLU A 65 1.49 -4.63 -11.27
N ILE A 66 2.49 -3.93 -10.73
CA ILE A 66 2.29 -3.04 -9.57
C ILE A 66 1.45 -1.84 -9.96
N PHE A 67 1.75 -1.25 -11.12
CA PHE A 67 0.96 -0.15 -11.64
C PHE A 67 -0.51 -0.56 -11.81
N ASN A 68 -0.76 -1.70 -12.46
CA ASN A 68 -2.10 -2.25 -12.64
C ASN A 68 -2.78 -2.54 -11.30
N LEU A 69 -2.09 -3.18 -10.35
CA LEU A 69 -2.61 -3.46 -9.01
C LEU A 69 -3.17 -2.19 -8.35
N TYR A 70 -2.40 -1.11 -8.30
CA TYR A 70 -2.85 0.14 -7.67
C TYR A 70 -3.93 0.85 -8.48
N GLN A 71 -3.91 0.74 -9.81
CA GLN A 71 -4.98 1.27 -10.66
C GLN A 71 -6.31 0.56 -10.42
N VAL A 72 -6.31 -0.77 -10.28
CA VAL A 72 -7.51 -1.57 -9.96
C VAL A 72 -7.99 -1.28 -8.54
N ILE A 73 -7.10 -1.24 -7.55
CA ILE A 73 -7.47 -0.89 -6.17
C ILE A 73 -8.14 0.48 -6.11
N ARG A 74 -7.63 1.46 -6.86
CA ARG A 74 -8.19 2.81 -6.92
C ARG A 74 -9.56 2.84 -7.61
N SER A 75 -9.70 2.16 -8.74
CA SER A 75 -10.86 2.32 -9.63
C SER A 75 -12.00 1.34 -9.35
N GLN A 76 -11.68 0.13 -8.90
CA GLN A 76 -12.61 -1.00 -8.80
C GLN A 76 -12.44 -1.77 -7.47
N PRO A 77 -12.38 -1.11 -6.30
CA PRO A 77 -12.05 -1.79 -5.04
C PRO A 77 -13.08 -2.86 -4.64
N HIS A 78 -14.37 -2.61 -4.83
CA HIS A 78 -15.43 -3.56 -4.45
C HIS A 78 -15.45 -4.80 -5.35
N GLU A 79 -15.25 -4.61 -6.65
CA GLU A 79 -15.14 -5.71 -7.60
C GLU A 79 -13.89 -6.55 -7.29
N LEU A 80 -12.74 -5.91 -7.07
CA LEU A 80 -11.53 -6.61 -6.67
C LEU A 80 -11.74 -7.44 -5.40
N ILE A 81 -12.39 -6.88 -4.37
CA ILE A 81 -12.72 -7.61 -3.12
C ILE A 81 -13.62 -8.82 -3.43
N SER A 82 -14.70 -8.63 -4.19
CA SER A 82 -15.61 -9.71 -4.55
C SER A 82 -14.89 -10.84 -5.30
N TRP A 83 -14.04 -10.50 -6.27
CA TRP A 83 -13.21 -11.47 -6.99
C TRP A 83 -12.28 -12.23 -6.04
N LEU A 84 -11.56 -11.54 -5.15
CA LEU A 84 -10.64 -12.17 -4.19
C LEU A 84 -11.35 -13.09 -3.18
N GLU A 85 -12.57 -12.76 -2.77
CA GLU A 85 -13.40 -13.62 -1.92
C GLU A 85 -13.72 -14.97 -2.59
N THR A 86 -13.97 -14.97 -3.92
CA THR A 86 -14.18 -16.22 -4.66
C THR A 86 -12.95 -17.13 -4.69
N TYR A 87 -11.73 -16.55 -4.70
CA TYR A 87 -10.48 -17.32 -4.63
C TYR A 87 -10.21 -17.83 -3.22
N THR A 88 -10.53 -17.05 -2.19
CA THR A 88 -10.33 -17.45 -0.79
C THR A 88 -11.18 -18.69 -0.48
N ALA A 89 -12.45 -18.68 -0.91
CA ALA A 89 -13.34 -19.85 -0.80
C ALA A 89 -12.77 -21.08 -1.51
N ARG A 90 -12.06 -20.91 -2.64
CA ARG A 90 -11.43 -22.02 -3.39
C ARG A 90 -10.16 -22.54 -2.74
N ILE A 91 -9.30 -21.66 -2.23
CA ILE A 91 -8.04 -22.03 -1.57
C ILE A 91 -8.29 -22.73 -0.23
N SER A 92 -9.39 -22.42 0.46
CA SER A 92 -9.81 -23.15 1.66
C SER A 92 -10.25 -24.60 1.38
N ILE A 93 -10.59 -24.95 0.14
CA ILE A 93 -10.97 -26.33 -0.25
C ILE A 93 -9.71 -27.15 -0.59
N THR A 94 -8.63 -26.51 -1.03
CA THR A 94 -7.33 -27.12 -1.34
C THR A 94 -6.30 -26.76 -0.26
N ASN A 95 -6.41 -27.36 0.94
CA ASN A 95 -5.37 -27.45 1.99
C ASN A 95 -4.17 -26.49 1.88
N PHE A 96 -4.41 -25.17 1.86
CA PHE A 96 -3.38 -24.20 2.13
C PHE A 96 -3.48 -23.87 3.60
N ALA A 97 -2.78 -24.64 4.43
CA ALA A 97 -2.60 -24.29 5.82
C ALA A 97 -2.07 -22.85 5.88
N PRO A 98 -2.76 -21.90 6.52
CA PRO A 98 -2.24 -20.55 6.66
C PRO A 98 -0.91 -20.68 7.40
N LYS A 99 0.20 -20.37 6.73
CA LYS A 99 1.46 -20.15 7.45
C LYS A 99 1.16 -19.01 8.40
N ASN A 100 1.12 -19.32 9.70
CA ASN A 100 1.02 -18.34 10.76
C ASN A 100 2.09 -17.28 10.51
N PHE A 101 1.69 -16.13 9.97
CA PHE A 101 2.53 -14.96 9.93
C PHE A 101 2.59 -14.45 11.37
N HIS A 102 3.50 -15.02 12.16
CA HIS A 102 3.96 -14.38 13.38
C HIS A 102 4.57 -13.04 12.99
N ALA A 103 3.97 -11.97 13.49
CA ALA A 103 4.55 -10.64 13.43
C ALA A 103 5.86 -10.65 14.22
N ALA A 104 6.97 -10.39 13.53
CA ALA A 104 8.22 -9.90 14.07
C ALA A 104 8.81 -8.95 13.03
#